data_AF-A0A1X6NDW5-F1
#
_entry.id   AF-A0A1X6NDW5-F1
#
_cell.length_a   1.000
_cell.length_b   1.000
_cell.length_c   1.000
_cell.angle_alpha   90.00
_cell.angle_beta   90.00
_cell.angle_gamma   90.00
#
_symmetry.space_group_name_H-M   'P 1'
#
loop_
_entity.id
_entity.type
_entity.pdbx_description
1 polymer ?
#
loop_
_entity_poly.entity_id
_entity_poly.type
_entity_poly.pdbx_seq_one_letter_code
_entity_poly.pdbx_strand_id
1 'polypeptide(L)'
;MSSRAAQHPYGHPIAALPQALRLARCQSQHILQQLVDEVPSEDDVVNQPITRDEERILTLNASVVASLEDLFSWRKKDRTSRTSTLTPTESFRFRRAMYRAWLVSHLYGLGSMPPESDYKLEENAMNDNLEKQRKFLQGYNAFDLLQLRAASCFLTELGSWVAFAEGSIIGSLEVYDFDGLYLFAGPRAILQCYEEITTKPIFRGGYLTDDGLFSKFLMGPLEQILQLRQIGHAGKEYRLCFVDCSPGENDRCAHCQKAYYFLPSIKPGLYLYNETNWDYLKGQELIVANYRHLKGKLGLNEQDRGMGKAARAMDCSSLLRELFNVARDPYRNWSRKEWFCHDCIRNLYEDTLPFWWLERKERDSKRWLDMDMTVIFKSDAQVPRMRANSITFVNLSSSTPTRALSGSIGIARESSGNDW
;
A
#
# COMPACT_ATOMS: atom_id res chain seq x y z
N MET A 1 -15.84 -5.80 -47.34
CA MET A 1 -14.56 -5.28 -46.81
C MET A 1 -14.32 -5.93 -45.46
N SER A 2 -13.38 -6.86 -45.42
CA SER A 2 -13.18 -7.75 -44.27
C SER A 2 -12.33 -7.04 -43.22
N SER A 3 -12.85 -6.99 -41.99
CA SER A 3 -12.18 -6.43 -40.81
C SER A 3 -10.94 -7.27 -40.52
N ARG A 4 -9.77 -6.78 -40.96
CA ARG A 4 -8.49 -7.19 -40.39
C ARG A 4 -8.40 -6.53 -39.02
N ALA A 5 -9.07 -7.13 -38.04
CA ALA A 5 -8.67 -6.94 -36.65
C ALA A 5 -7.19 -7.34 -36.60
N ALA A 6 -6.32 -6.36 -36.39
CA ALA A 6 -4.88 -6.54 -36.33
C ALA A 6 -4.59 -7.61 -35.27
N GLN A 7 -4.31 -8.84 -35.71
CA GLN A 7 -3.69 -9.84 -34.86
C GLN A 7 -2.30 -9.30 -34.57
N HIS A 8 -2.15 -8.73 -33.37
CA HIS A 8 -0.88 -8.25 -32.85
C HIS A 8 0.14 -9.39 -32.97
N PRO A 9 1.39 -9.13 -33.39
CA PRO A 9 2.41 -10.17 -33.61
C PRO A 9 2.77 -10.99 -32.36
N TYR A 10 2.20 -10.65 -31.20
CA TYR A 10 2.43 -11.30 -29.90
C TYR A 10 1.20 -12.03 -29.32
N GLY A 11 0.19 -12.34 -30.15
CA GLY A 11 -0.82 -13.38 -29.88
C GLY A 11 -1.88 -13.10 -28.81
N HIS A 12 -1.67 -12.14 -27.91
CA HIS A 12 -2.66 -11.75 -26.91
C HIS A 12 -3.30 -10.40 -27.23
N PRO A 13 -4.64 -10.32 -27.35
CA PRO A 13 -5.31 -9.05 -27.55
C PRO A 13 -5.06 -8.13 -26.35
N ILE A 14 -4.59 -6.92 -26.61
CA ILE A 14 -4.47 -5.89 -25.57
C ILE A 14 -5.89 -5.56 -25.10
N ALA A 15 -6.24 -6.00 -23.89
CA ALA A 15 -7.50 -5.61 -23.27
C ALA A 15 -7.54 -4.08 -23.12
N ALA A 16 -8.67 -3.49 -23.50
CA ALA A 16 -8.87 -2.04 -23.59
C ALA A 16 -7.95 -1.31 -24.60
N LEU A 17 -7.61 -1.96 -25.72
CA LEU A 17 -6.77 -1.39 -26.79
C LEU A 17 -7.12 0.06 -27.18
N PRO A 18 -8.39 0.49 -27.38
CA PRO A 18 -8.69 1.87 -27.77
C PRO A 18 -8.10 2.89 -26.80
N GLN A 19 -8.29 2.68 -25.50
CA GLN A 19 -7.78 3.57 -24.47
C GLN A 19 -6.26 3.43 -24.26
N ALA A 20 -5.70 2.22 -24.41
CA ALA A 20 -4.26 2.00 -24.37
C ALA A 20 -3.55 2.74 -25.51
N LEU A 21 -4.10 2.68 -26.72
CA LEU A 21 -3.59 3.36 -27.91
C LEU A 21 -3.72 4.87 -27.77
N ARG A 22 -4.83 5.36 -27.20
CA ARG A 22 -5.01 6.78 -26.88
C ARG A 22 -3.88 7.31 -26.01
N LEU A 23 -3.54 6.60 -24.93
CA LEU A 23 -2.40 6.94 -24.08
C LEU A 23 -1.07 6.90 -24.84
N ALA A 24 -0.82 5.82 -25.58
CA ALA A 24 0.43 5.64 -26.31
C ALA A 24 0.65 6.74 -27.36
N ARG A 25 -0.42 7.16 -28.05
CA ARG A 25 -0.38 8.23 -29.04
C ARG A 25 -0.08 9.58 -28.40
N CYS A 26 -0.76 9.93 -27.30
CA CYS A 26 -0.45 11.16 -26.55
C CYS A 26 1.02 11.19 -26.10
N GLN A 27 1.54 10.05 -25.61
CA GLN A 27 2.95 9.93 -25.22
C GLN A 27 3.92 10.03 -26.39
N SER A 28 3.61 9.39 -27.52
CA SER A 28 4.43 9.43 -28.73
C SER A 28 4.50 10.83 -29.34
N GLN A 29 3.41 11.59 -29.25
CA GLN A 29 3.30 12.95 -29.80
C GLN A 29 3.69 14.04 -28.80
N HIS A 30 4.09 13.66 -27.58
CA HIS A 30 4.39 14.58 -26.49
C HIS A 30 3.26 15.59 -26.22
N ILE A 31 2.01 15.12 -26.28
CA ILE A 31 0.84 15.93 -25.95
C ILE A 31 0.81 16.13 -24.43
N LEU A 32 1.10 17.35 -23.99
CA LEU A 32 1.12 17.77 -22.58
C LEU A 32 0.29 19.04 -22.42
N GLN A 33 -0.40 19.19 -21.28
CA GLN A 33 -1.18 20.37 -20.89
C GLN A 33 -2.26 20.89 -21.87
N GLN A 34 -2.61 20.09 -22.89
CA GLN A 34 -3.56 20.47 -23.94
C GLN A 34 -4.99 20.67 -23.43
N LEU A 35 -5.77 21.42 -24.21
CA LEU A 35 -7.19 21.57 -23.99
C LEU A 35 -7.91 20.23 -24.25
N VAL A 36 -9.03 20.02 -23.56
CA VAL A 36 -9.78 18.76 -23.61
C VAL A 36 -10.17 18.38 -25.04
N ASP A 37 -10.55 19.37 -25.85
CA ASP A 37 -11.01 19.19 -27.23
C ASP A 37 -9.87 18.81 -28.20
N GLU A 38 -8.61 19.00 -27.80
CA GLU A 38 -7.43 18.65 -28.59
C GLU A 38 -6.96 17.21 -28.31
N VAL A 39 -7.40 16.61 -27.19
CA VAL A 39 -7.03 15.24 -26.85
C VAL A 39 -7.88 14.28 -27.69
N PRO A 40 -7.27 13.44 -28.54
CA PRO A 40 -8.01 12.57 -29.47
C PRO A 40 -8.93 11.61 -28.71
N SER A 41 -10.12 11.32 -29.24
CA SER A 41 -11.06 10.36 -28.62
C SER A 41 -10.61 8.90 -28.80
N GLU A 42 -11.20 7.97 -28.04
CA GLU A 42 -10.96 6.52 -28.23
C GLU A 42 -11.28 6.07 -29.67
N ASP A 43 -12.31 6.66 -30.31
CA ASP A 43 -12.71 6.32 -31.68
C ASP A 43 -11.77 6.93 -32.72
N ASP A 44 -11.33 8.17 -32.53
CA ASP A 44 -10.37 8.82 -33.42
C ASP A 44 -9.08 8.00 -33.50
N VAL A 45 -8.63 7.46 -32.36
CA VAL A 45 -7.35 6.78 -32.34
C VAL A 45 -7.35 5.42 -33.02
N VAL A 46 -8.44 4.67 -32.89
CA VAL A 46 -8.59 3.32 -33.48
C VAL A 46 -8.69 3.38 -35.00
N ASN A 47 -9.19 4.48 -35.56
CA ASN A 47 -9.35 4.66 -37.01
C ASN A 47 -8.04 5.07 -37.73
N GLN A 48 -6.97 5.32 -36.98
CA GLN A 48 -5.67 5.71 -37.54
C GLN A 48 -4.67 4.55 -37.47
N PRO A 49 -3.73 4.44 -38.43
CA PRO A 49 -2.71 3.40 -38.40
C PRO A 49 -1.81 3.55 -37.18
N ILE A 50 -1.49 2.42 -36.53
CA ILE A 50 -0.58 2.37 -35.37
C ILE A 50 0.86 2.53 -35.86
N THR A 51 1.60 3.48 -35.29
CA THR A 51 3.03 3.67 -35.62
C THR A 51 3.92 2.68 -34.85
N ARG A 52 5.17 2.50 -35.30
CA ARG A 52 6.14 1.65 -34.58
C ARG A 52 6.46 2.17 -33.17
N ASP A 53 6.51 3.49 -33.00
CA ASP A 53 6.75 4.10 -31.69
C ASP A 53 5.56 3.88 -30.76
N GLU A 54 4.33 4.01 -31.28
CA GLU A 54 3.10 3.67 -30.55
C GLU A 54 3.07 2.20 -30.13
N GLU A 55 3.47 1.27 -31.00
CA GLU A 55 3.55 -0.17 -30.68
C GLU A 55 4.55 -0.45 -29.54
N ARG A 56 5.71 0.22 -29.56
CA ARG A 56 6.70 0.12 -28.48
C ARG A 56 6.14 0.65 -27.16
N ILE A 57 5.50 1.83 -27.18
CA ILE A 57 4.90 2.43 -26.00
C ILE A 57 3.74 1.58 -25.46
N LEU A 58 2.90 1.04 -26.34
CA LEU A 58 1.83 0.11 -25.99
C LEU A 58 2.37 -1.11 -25.24
N THR A 59 3.44 -1.71 -25.74
CA THR A 59 4.08 -2.88 -25.11
C THR A 59 4.57 -2.54 -23.69
N LEU A 60 5.23 -1.39 -23.53
CA LEU A 60 5.73 -0.92 -22.22
C LEU A 60 4.59 -0.58 -21.25
N ASN A 61 3.52 0.07 -21.73
CA ASN A 61 2.38 0.41 -20.89
C ASN A 61 1.57 -0.84 -20.51
N ALA A 62 1.44 -1.80 -21.43
CA ALA A 62 0.79 -3.08 -21.17
C ALA A 62 1.52 -3.89 -20.09
N SER A 63 2.85 -3.90 -20.05
CA SER A 63 3.59 -4.58 -18.99
C SER A 63 3.35 -3.94 -17.62
N VAL A 64 3.36 -2.59 -17.54
CA VAL A 64 3.08 -1.88 -16.28
C VAL A 64 1.66 -2.17 -15.79
N VAL A 65 0.65 -2.07 -16.68
CA VAL A 65 -0.74 -2.33 -16.30
C VAL A 65 -0.98 -3.79 -15.93
N ALA A 66 -0.30 -4.74 -16.58
CA ALA A 66 -0.37 -6.16 -16.22
C ALA A 66 0.18 -6.40 -14.80
N SER A 67 1.35 -5.85 -14.46
CA SER A 67 1.90 -5.96 -13.10
C SER A 67 0.99 -5.32 -12.04
N LEU A 68 0.39 -4.17 -12.35
CA LEU A 68 -0.59 -3.54 -11.46
C LEU A 68 -1.88 -4.36 -11.31
N GLU A 69 -2.30 -5.05 -12.37
CA GLU A 69 -3.44 -5.97 -12.33
C GLU A 69 -3.14 -7.20 -11.47
N ASP A 70 -1.95 -7.78 -11.59
CA ASP A 70 -1.49 -8.88 -10.74
C ASP A 70 -1.54 -8.48 -9.26
N LEU A 71 -1.03 -7.29 -8.92
CA LEU A 71 -1.10 -6.74 -7.56
C LEU A 71 -2.54 -6.47 -7.10
N PHE A 72 -3.38 -5.90 -7.96
CA PHE A 72 -4.78 -5.65 -7.63
C PHE A 72 -5.52 -6.95 -7.39
N SER A 73 -5.40 -7.92 -8.31
CA SER A 73 -6.05 -9.22 -8.21
C SER A 73 -5.61 -9.95 -6.95
N TRP A 74 -4.32 -9.97 -6.67
CA TRP A 74 -3.78 -10.59 -5.47
C TRP A 74 -4.37 -9.98 -4.20
N ARG A 75 -4.52 -8.65 -4.14
CA ARG A 75 -5.01 -7.96 -2.93
C ARG A 75 -6.53 -7.94 -2.78
N LYS A 76 -7.25 -7.86 -3.91
CA LYS A 76 -8.68 -7.49 -3.92
C LYS A 76 -9.59 -8.58 -4.48
N LYS A 77 -9.02 -9.63 -5.08
CA LYS A 77 -9.78 -10.77 -5.61
C LYS A 77 -9.37 -12.09 -4.98
N ASP A 78 -8.11 -12.48 -5.10
CA ASP A 78 -7.61 -13.78 -4.66
C ASP A 78 -6.22 -13.66 -4.04
N ARG A 79 -6.18 -13.67 -2.71
CA ARG A 79 -4.96 -13.56 -1.91
C ARG A 79 -3.99 -14.74 -2.04
N THR A 80 -4.38 -15.80 -2.74
CA THR A 80 -3.57 -17.02 -2.92
C THR A 80 -2.77 -17.04 -4.22
N SER A 81 -3.13 -16.17 -5.18
CA SER A 81 -2.48 -16.10 -6.50
C SER A 81 -1.69 -14.80 -6.66
N ARG A 82 -0.43 -14.91 -7.09
CA ARG A 82 0.44 -13.76 -7.42
C ARG A 82 0.20 -13.18 -8.81
N THR A 83 -0.47 -13.95 -9.66
CA THR A 83 -0.88 -13.53 -11.00
C THR A 83 -2.37 -13.21 -11.00
N SER A 84 -2.79 -12.36 -11.93
CA SER A 84 -4.18 -11.97 -12.07
C SER A 84 -5.09 -13.19 -12.26
N THR A 85 -6.13 -13.24 -11.43
CA THR A 85 -7.26 -14.17 -11.55
C THR A 85 -8.52 -13.42 -11.97
N LEU A 86 -8.40 -12.16 -12.39
CA LEU A 86 -9.52 -11.39 -12.92
C LEU A 86 -10.09 -12.10 -14.15
N THR A 87 -11.42 -12.12 -14.28
CA THR A 87 -12.07 -12.58 -15.51
C THR A 87 -11.77 -11.60 -16.65
N PRO A 88 -11.94 -11.99 -17.93
CA PRO A 88 -11.72 -11.07 -19.05
C PRO A 88 -12.49 -9.75 -18.93
N THR A 89 -13.72 -9.78 -18.41
CA THR A 89 -14.55 -8.59 -18.18
C THR A 89 -14.02 -7.72 -17.04
N GLU A 90 -13.59 -8.32 -15.94
CA GLU A 90 -12.98 -7.60 -14.81
C GLU A 90 -11.64 -6.96 -15.22
N SER A 91 -10.80 -7.72 -15.93
CA SER A 91 -9.52 -7.25 -16.48
C SER A 91 -9.75 -6.09 -17.44
N PHE A 92 -10.70 -6.19 -18.37
CA PHE A 92 -11.05 -5.07 -19.26
C PHE A 92 -11.42 -3.80 -18.49
N ARG A 93 -12.29 -3.89 -17.48
CA ARG A 93 -12.68 -2.75 -16.63
C ARG A 93 -11.49 -2.14 -15.90
N PHE A 94 -10.66 -2.98 -15.27
CA PHE A 94 -9.46 -2.55 -14.55
C PHE A 94 -8.47 -1.84 -15.48
N ARG A 95 -8.07 -2.47 -16.59
CA ARG A 95 -7.09 -1.91 -17.51
C ARG A 95 -7.55 -0.62 -18.15
N ARG A 96 -8.82 -0.55 -18.59
CA ARG A 96 -9.38 0.67 -19.18
C ARG A 96 -9.34 1.83 -18.20
N ALA A 97 -9.73 1.60 -16.94
CA ALA A 97 -9.65 2.61 -15.89
C ALA A 97 -8.21 3.02 -15.58
N MET A 98 -7.28 2.07 -15.52
CA MET A 98 -5.86 2.33 -15.28
C MET A 98 -5.23 3.18 -16.39
N TYR A 99 -5.51 2.86 -17.66
CA TYR A 99 -5.04 3.68 -18.79
C TYR A 99 -5.65 5.08 -18.82
N ARG A 100 -6.90 5.26 -18.35
CA ARG A 100 -7.51 6.59 -18.20
C ARG A 100 -6.86 7.39 -17.09
N ALA A 101 -6.63 6.79 -15.93
CA ALA A 101 -5.89 7.42 -14.83
C ALA A 101 -4.49 7.85 -15.30
N TRP A 102 -3.78 6.95 -15.99
CA TRP A 102 -2.47 7.23 -16.54
C TRP A 102 -2.51 8.36 -17.58
N LEU A 103 -3.52 8.41 -18.44
CA LEU A 103 -3.66 9.49 -19.41
C LEU A 103 -3.79 10.85 -18.72
N VAL A 104 -4.58 10.95 -17.64
CA VAL A 104 -4.67 12.20 -16.86
C VAL A 104 -3.31 12.55 -16.23
N SER A 105 -2.63 11.59 -15.60
CA SER A 105 -1.28 11.80 -15.05
C SER A 105 -0.26 12.21 -16.13
N HIS A 106 -0.39 11.70 -17.35
CA HIS A 106 0.50 12.06 -18.44
C HIS A 106 0.26 13.49 -18.93
N LEU A 107 -1.00 13.85 -19.17
CA LEU A 107 -1.38 15.16 -19.69
C LEU A 107 -1.09 16.29 -18.70
N TYR A 108 -1.33 16.04 -17.41
CA TYR A 108 -1.42 17.09 -16.38
C TYR A 108 -0.55 16.85 -15.14
N GLY A 109 0.13 15.71 -15.08
CA GLY A 109 0.93 15.30 -13.93
C GLY A 109 2.41 15.64 -14.05
N LEU A 110 3.27 14.83 -13.43
CA LEU A 110 4.70 15.10 -13.27
C LEU A 110 5.45 15.36 -14.58
N GLY A 111 5.10 14.64 -15.65
CA GLY A 111 5.73 14.83 -16.97
C GLY A 111 5.37 16.14 -17.67
N SER A 112 4.34 16.84 -17.19
CA SER A 112 3.86 18.11 -17.74
C SER A 112 4.47 19.34 -17.05
N MET A 113 5.27 19.14 -16.00
CA MET A 113 5.86 20.25 -15.25
C MET A 113 6.90 21.00 -16.09
N PRO A 114 6.89 22.35 -16.09
CA PRO A 114 7.98 23.11 -16.68
C PRO A 114 9.29 22.83 -15.91
N PRO A 115 10.45 22.91 -16.58
CA PRO A 115 11.73 22.74 -15.92
C PRO A 115 11.91 23.74 -14.77
N GLU A 116 12.70 23.33 -13.78
CA GLU A 116 12.83 23.82 -12.40
C GLU A 116 13.13 25.32 -12.18
N SER A 117 13.09 26.18 -13.20
CA SER A 117 13.49 27.59 -13.09
C SER A 117 12.36 28.58 -12.78
N ASP A 118 11.10 28.14 -12.67
CA ASP A 118 9.94 29.05 -12.54
C ASP A 118 8.92 28.63 -11.46
N TYR A 119 9.41 28.25 -10.28
CA TYR A 119 8.58 27.77 -9.16
C TYR A 119 7.72 28.84 -8.46
N LYS A 120 7.60 30.04 -9.03
CA LYS A 120 6.51 30.96 -8.67
C LYS A 120 5.23 30.57 -9.42
N LEU A 121 4.95 29.28 -9.51
CA LEU A 121 3.69 28.78 -10.04
C LEU A 121 2.58 29.23 -9.11
N GLU A 122 1.90 30.29 -9.55
CA GLU A 122 0.78 30.91 -8.86
C GLU A 122 -0.34 29.88 -8.63
N GLU A 123 -1.05 30.02 -7.51
CA GLU A 123 -2.28 29.28 -7.18
C GLU A 123 -3.27 29.19 -8.36
N ASN A 124 -3.25 30.20 -9.24
CA ASN A 124 -3.98 30.26 -10.50
C ASN A 124 -3.69 29.07 -11.44
N ALA A 125 -2.41 28.70 -11.62
CA ALA A 125 -2.03 27.60 -12.50
C ALA A 125 -2.52 26.23 -11.98
N MET A 126 -2.59 26.07 -10.66
CA MET A 126 -3.15 24.88 -10.03
C MET A 126 -4.66 24.78 -10.30
N ASN A 127 -5.39 25.88 -10.05
CA ASN A 127 -6.83 25.93 -10.29
C ASN A 127 -7.17 25.68 -11.77
N ASP A 128 -6.39 26.26 -12.68
CA ASP A 128 -6.53 26.03 -14.12
C ASP A 128 -6.30 24.56 -14.49
N ASN A 129 -5.31 23.90 -13.88
CA ASN A 129 -5.05 22.48 -14.11
C ASN A 129 -6.19 21.59 -13.60
N LEU A 130 -6.69 21.85 -12.38
CA LEU A 130 -7.83 21.13 -11.82
C LEU A 130 -9.10 21.32 -12.67
N GLU A 131 -9.30 22.52 -13.23
CA GLU A 131 -10.41 22.82 -14.12
C GLU A 131 -10.29 22.10 -15.47
N LYS A 132 -9.08 22.03 -16.05
CA LYS A 132 -8.81 21.22 -17.26
C LYS A 132 -9.10 19.74 -17.02
N GLN A 133 -8.63 19.19 -15.90
CA GLN A 133 -8.92 17.82 -15.48
C GLN A 133 -10.43 17.62 -15.32
N ARG A 134 -11.14 18.55 -14.67
CA ARG A 134 -12.59 18.47 -14.50
C ARG A 134 -13.31 18.41 -15.84
N LYS A 135 -13.01 19.33 -16.77
CA LYS A 135 -13.58 19.32 -18.13
C LYS A 135 -13.29 18.01 -18.86
N PHE A 136 -12.06 17.50 -18.74
CA PHE A 136 -11.68 16.22 -19.34
C PHE A 136 -12.53 15.06 -18.79
N LEU A 137 -12.71 15.03 -17.48
CA LEU A 137 -13.46 13.98 -16.80
C LEU A 137 -14.97 14.07 -17.06
N GLN A 138 -15.51 15.26 -17.33
CA GLN A 138 -16.92 15.44 -17.65
C GLN A 138 -17.36 14.66 -18.91
N GLY A 139 -16.45 14.31 -19.81
CA GLY A 139 -16.75 13.49 -20.97
C GLY A 139 -17.13 12.03 -20.65
N TYR A 140 -16.78 11.52 -19.47
CA TYR A 140 -17.06 10.13 -19.10
C TYR A 140 -18.47 9.94 -18.53
N ASN A 141 -19.05 8.76 -18.74
CA ASN A 141 -20.30 8.35 -18.09
C ASN A 141 -20.10 8.03 -16.59
N ALA A 142 -21.20 7.86 -15.85
CA ALA A 142 -21.16 7.61 -14.41
C ALA A 142 -20.36 6.35 -14.02
N PHE A 143 -20.48 5.27 -14.80
CA PHE A 143 -19.80 4.01 -14.53
C PHE A 143 -18.29 4.12 -14.75
N ASP A 144 -17.89 4.78 -15.83
CA ASP A 144 -16.48 5.06 -16.14
C ASP A 144 -15.82 5.94 -15.06
N LEU A 145 -16.55 6.93 -14.52
CA LEU A 145 -16.06 7.76 -13.41
C LEU A 145 -15.86 6.96 -12.12
N LEU A 146 -16.77 6.04 -11.79
CA LEU A 146 -16.63 5.17 -10.63
C LEU A 146 -15.45 4.21 -10.77
N GLN A 147 -15.23 3.66 -11.96
CA GLN A 147 -14.05 2.84 -12.25
C GLN A 147 -12.76 3.64 -12.17
N LEU A 148 -12.74 4.86 -12.70
CA LEU A 148 -11.57 5.73 -12.61
C LEU A 148 -11.25 6.04 -11.14
N ARG A 149 -12.27 6.33 -10.33
CA ARG A 149 -12.14 6.53 -8.89
C ARG A 149 -11.53 5.30 -8.22
N ALA A 150 -12.02 4.12 -8.56
CA ALA A 150 -11.51 2.86 -8.02
C ALA A 150 -10.04 2.61 -8.39
N ALA A 151 -9.63 2.92 -9.63
CA ALA A 151 -8.23 2.85 -10.03
C ALA A 151 -7.37 3.84 -9.23
N SER A 152 -7.83 5.08 -9.07
CA SER A 152 -7.13 6.09 -8.27
C SER A 152 -6.97 5.66 -6.81
N CYS A 153 -8.04 5.19 -6.16
CA CYS A 153 -7.96 4.67 -4.79
C CYS A 153 -6.94 3.52 -4.66
N PHE A 154 -6.89 2.62 -5.63
CA PHE A 154 -5.91 1.52 -5.62
C PHE A 154 -4.47 2.02 -5.76
N LEU A 155 -4.21 2.96 -6.68
CA LEU A 155 -2.89 3.57 -6.87
C LEU A 155 -2.42 4.31 -5.61
N THR A 156 -3.31 5.08 -4.99
CA THR A 156 -3.06 5.75 -3.71
C THR A 156 -2.74 4.74 -2.61
N GLU A 157 -3.55 3.68 -2.46
CA GLU A 157 -3.31 2.62 -1.48
C GLU A 157 -1.96 1.92 -1.69
N LEU A 158 -1.51 1.80 -2.95
CA LEU A 158 -0.20 1.24 -3.28
C LEU A 158 0.93 2.22 -2.92
N GLY A 159 0.76 3.52 -3.23
CA GLY A 159 1.71 4.57 -2.85
C GLY A 159 1.91 4.67 -1.33
N SER A 160 0.81 4.71 -0.57
CA SER A 160 0.87 4.73 0.89
C SER A 160 1.56 3.47 1.44
N TRP A 161 1.23 2.30 0.88
CA TRP A 161 1.87 1.04 1.26
C TRP A 161 3.40 1.11 1.10
N VAL A 162 3.89 1.70 0.01
CA VAL A 162 5.35 1.85 -0.20
C VAL A 162 5.97 2.80 0.82
N ALA A 163 5.32 3.94 1.09
CA ALA A 163 5.83 4.89 2.08
C ALA A 163 5.98 4.23 3.47
N PHE A 164 4.99 3.43 3.89
CA PHE A 164 5.09 2.64 5.11
C PHE A 164 6.19 1.57 5.04
N ALA A 165 6.31 0.87 3.91
CA ALA A 165 7.30 -0.19 3.72
C ALA A 165 8.75 0.31 3.70
N GLU A 166 9.00 1.52 3.19
CA GLU A 166 10.30 2.20 3.23
C GLU A 166 10.64 2.69 4.65
N GLY A 167 9.62 2.83 5.52
CA GLY A 167 9.77 3.42 6.85
C GLY A 167 9.79 4.95 6.84
N SER A 168 9.40 5.55 5.71
CA SER A 168 9.17 6.98 5.57
C SER A 168 7.89 7.32 6.34
N ILE A 169 8.04 7.82 7.57
CA ILE A 169 6.91 8.21 8.40
C ILE A 169 6.23 9.40 7.71
N ILE A 170 5.05 9.16 7.17
CA ILE A 170 4.18 10.14 6.51
C ILE A 170 4.00 11.40 7.39
N GLY A 171 4.07 11.27 8.71
CA GLY A 171 3.96 12.39 9.66
C GLY A 171 5.20 13.26 9.90
N SER A 172 6.36 12.99 9.28
CA SER A 172 7.52 13.92 9.35
C SER A 172 7.68 14.78 8.11
N LEU A 173 6.88 14.53 7.08
CA LEU A 173 6.78 15.36 5.89
C LEU A 173 5.52 16.18 6.07
N GLU A 174 5.61 17.50 5.93
CA GLU A 174 4.48 18.41 6.06
C GLU A 174 3.44 18.24 4.93
N VAL A 175 3.59 17.23 4.05
CA VAL A 175 2.76 17.02 2.85
C VAL A 175 1.34 16.64 3.24
N TYR A 176 0.41 17.59 3.04
CA TYR A 176 -1.00 17.43 3.41
C TYR A 176 -1.79 16.50 2.46
N ASP A 177 -1.29 16.25 1.24
CA ASP A 177 -1.99 15.43 0.25
C ASP A 177 -1.07 14.47 -0.54
N PHE A 178 -0.68 13.38 0.12
CA PHE A 178 0.05 12.29 -0.53
C PHE A 178 -0.77 11.60 -1.64
N ASP A 179 -2.09 11.57 -1.52
CA ASP A 179 -2.96 10.87 -2.45
C ASP A 179 -2.89 11.52 -3.84
N GLY A 180 -3.01 12.85 -3.87
CA GLY A 180 -2.81 13.64 -5.06
C GLY A 180 -1.41 13.49 -5.65
N LEU A 181 -0.37 13.46 -4.81
CA LEU A 181 1.01 13.27 -5.26
C LEU A 181 1.24 11.93 -5.98
N TYR A 182 0.71 10.83 -5.44
CA TYR A 182 0.85 9.53 -6.10
C TYR A 182 0.21 9.53 -7.49
N LEU A 183 -1.01 10.06 -7.58
CA LEU A 183 -1.74 10.15 -8.84
C LEU A 183 -1.09 11.12 -9.84
N PHE A 184 -0.44 12.18 -9.35
CA PHE A 184 0.33 13.12 -10.14
C PHE A 184 1.55 12.46 -10.79
N ALA A 185 2.25 11.57 -10.08
CA ALA A 185 3.38 10.81 -10.61
C ALA A 185 2.95 9.71 -11.60
N GLY A 186 1.77 9.12 -11.36
CA GLY A 186 1.12 8.18 -12.26
C GLY A 186 1.55 6.71 -12.09
N PRO A 187 0.87 5.78 -12.78
CA PRO A 187 0.95 4.34 -12.50
C PRO A 187 2.35 3.71 -12.58
N ARG A 188 3.17 4.12 -13.55
CA ARG A 188 4.53 3.59 -13.71
C ARG A 188 5.45 3.95 -12.55
N ALA A 189 5.39 5.20 -12.09
CA ALA A 189 6.20 5.64 -10.96
C ALA A 189 5.80 4.90 -9.68
N ILE A 190 4.50 4.72 -9.44
CA ILE A 190 3.99 3.97 -8.29
C ILE A 190 4.40 2.49 -8.35
N LEU A 191 4.30 1.85 -9.51
CA LEU A 191 4.76 0.46 -9.66
C LEU A 191 6.26 0.34 -9.37
N GLN A 192 7.07 1.25 -9.91
CA GLN A 192 8.51 1.26 -9.63
C GLN A 192 8.80 1.46 -8.14
N CYS A 193 8.06 2.35 -7.47
CA CYS A 193 8.15 2.52 -6.02
C CYS A 193 7.86 1.22 -5.26
N TYR A 194 6.85 0.45 -5.72
CA TYR A 194 6.49 -0.82 -5.12
C TYR A 194 7.57 -1.89 -5.30
N GLU A 195 8.09 -2.02 -6.51
CA GLU A 195 9.13 -3.00 -6.87
C GLU A 195 10.45 -2.72 -6.14
N GLU A 196 10.83 -1.45 -6.02
CA GLU A 196 12.09 -1.02 -5.39
C GLU A 196 11.96 -0.77 -3.88
N ILE A 197 10.73 -0.78 -3.34
CA ILE A 197 10.38 -0.42 -1.96
C ILE A 197 11.01 0.92 -1.57
N THR A 198 10.79 1.92 -2.42
CA THR A 198 11.29 3.28 -2.21
C THR A 198 10.33 4.29 -2.80
N THR A 199 10.26 5.48 -2.21
CA THR A 199 9.43 6.57 -2.73
C THR A 199 10.14 7.44 -3.76
N LYS A 200 11.45 7.23 -3.99
CA LYS A 200 12.28 8.06 -4.88
C LYS A 200 11.73 8.30 -6.29
N PRO A 201 11.12 7.32 -7.00
CA PRO A 201 10.52 7.58 -8.31
C PRO A 201 9.46 8.70 -8.32
N ILE A 202 8.77 8.93 -7.20
CA ILE A 202 7.74 9.97 -7.04
C ILE A 202 8.37 11.31 -6.65
N PHE A 203 9.45 11.31 -5.85
CA PHE A 203 10.11 12.50 -5.32
C PHE A 203 11.33 13.00 -6.14
N ARG A 204 11.43 12.67 -7.44
CA ARG A 204 12.51 13.17 -8.29
C ARG A 204 12.38 14.70 -8.44
N GLY A 205 13.23 15.48 -7.75
CA GLY A 205 13.22 16.95 -7.80
C GLY A 205 13.40 17.67 -6.46
N GLY A 206 13.48 16.93 -5.34
CA GLY A 206 13.99 17.46 -4.07
C GLY A 206 13.05 18.32 -3.24
N TYR A 207 12.01 18.95 -3.80
CA TYR A 207 11.08 19.78 -3.02
C TYR A 207 9.66 19.74 -3.59
N LEU A 208 8.82 18.88 -3.04
CA LEU A 208 7.37 19.00 -3.17
C LEU A 208 6.89 19.71 -1.91
N THR A 209 6.67 21.02 -2.00
CA THR A 209 6.03 21.79 -0.94
C THR A 209 4.54 21.43 -0.86
N ASP A 210 3.97 21.51 0.34
CA ASP A 210 2.73 20.79 0.70
C ASP A 210 1.45 21.27 0.03
N ASP A 211 1.46 22.48 -0.53
CA ASP A 211 0.31 23.11 -1.20
C ASP A 211 0.49 23.18 -2.73
N GLY A 212 1.29 22.26 -3.29
CA GLY A 212 1.66 22.27 -4.69
C GLY A 212 0.59 21.77 -5.67
N LEU A 213 0.97 21.76 -6.96
CA LEU A 213 0.15 21.35 -8.12
C LEU A 213 -0.46 19.95 -8.08
N PHE A 214 -0.04 19.13 -7.12
CA PHE A 214 -0.56 17.78 -6.91
C PHE A 214 -1.71 17.74 -5.90
N SER A 215 -2.01 18.82 -5.19
CA SER A 215 -3.12 18.86 -4.23
C SER A 215 -4.45 18.52 -4.92
N LYS A 216 -5.11 17.49 -4.41
CA LYS A 216 -6.34 16.87 -4.89
C LYS A 216 -6.27 16.45 -6.36
N PHE A 217 -5.07 16.20 -6.89
CA PHE A 217 -4.88 15.83 -8.29
C PHE A 217 -5.72 14.59 -8.63
N LEU A 218 -6.45 14.66 -9.75
CA LEU A 218 -7.42 13.67 -10.23
C LEU A 218 -8.62 13.43 -9.28
N MET A 219 -8.40 13.15 -7.99
CA MET A 219 -9.47 12.86 -7.03
C MET A 219 -10.39 14.05 -6.75
N GLY A 220 -9.86 15.27 -6.62
CA GLY A 220 -10.64 16.47 -6.40
C GLY A 220 -11.67 16.73 -7.51
N PRO A 221 -11.21 16.90 -8.78
CA PRO A 221 -12.11 17.05 -9.92
C PRO A 221 -13.11 15.90 -10.06
N LEU A 222 -12.67 14.67 -9.80
CA LEU A 222 -13.52 13.49 -9.88
C LEU A 222 -14.64 13.50 -8.82
N GLU A 223 -14.32 13.79 -7.56
CA GLU A 223 -15.29 13.85 -6.48
C GLU A 223 -16.29 15.00 -6.69
N GLN A 224 -15.85 16.14 -7.20
CA GLN A 224 -16.73 17.25 -7.59
C GLN A 224 -17.74 16.80 -8.65
N ILE A 225 -17.31 16.08 -9.70
CA ILE A 225 -18.21 15.61 -10.76
C ILE A 225 -19.20 14.57 -10.23
N LEU A 226 -18.73 13.63 -9.41
CA LEU A 226 -19.59 12.61 -8.79
C LEU A 226 -20.65 13.27 -7.89
N GLN A 227 -20.28 14.28 -7.11
CA GLN A 227 -21.19 15.05 -6.28
C GLN A 227 -22.20 15.85 -7.12
N LEU A 228 -21.74 16.58 -8.13
CA LEU A 228 -22.61 17.37 -9.03
C LEU A 228 -23.63 16.49 -9.76
N ARG A 229 -23.25 15.27 -10.16
CA ARG A 229 -24.13 14.30 -10.82
C ARG A 229 -24.93 13.45 -9.84
N GLN A 230 -24.79 13.68 -8.54
CA GLN A 230 -25.45 12.91 -7.47
C GLN A 230 -25.18 11.41 -7.57
N ILE A 231 -23.98 11.03 -8.03
CA ILE A 231 -23.57 9.63 -8.16
C ILE A 231 -23.11 9.14 -6.79
N GLY A 232 -23.99 8.39 -6.14
CA GLY A 232 -23.73 7.78 -4.83
C GLY A 232 -22.56 6.79 -4.87
N HIS A 233 -21.46 7.17 -4.23
CA HIS A 233 -20.24 6.36 -4.08
C HIS A 233 -19.79 6.22 -2.61
N ALA A 234 -20.36 7.01 -1.69
CA ALA A 234 -20.06 6.94 -0.27
C ALA A 234 -20.30 5.53 0.29
N GLY A 235 -19.30 4.98 0.97
CA GLY A 235 -19.38 3.65 1.61
C GLY A 235 -19.34 2.46 0.64
N LYS A 236 -19.29 2.65 -0.68
CA LYS A 236 -19.09 1.54 -1.62
C LYS A 236 -17.63 1.15 -1.66
N GLU A 237 -17.37 -0.14 -1.46
CA GLU A 237 -16.04 -0.72 -1.61
C GLU A 237 -15.60 -0.58 -3.06
N TYR A 238 -14.57 0.23 -3.33
CA TYR A 238 -14.19 0.60 -4.70
C TYR A 238 -13.81 -0.62 -5.56
N ARG A 239 -13.34 -1.72 -4.94
CA ARG A 239 -13.01 -2.96 -5.67
C ARG A 239 -14.19 -3.53 -6.44
N LEU A 240 -15.43 -3.29 -5.98
CA LEU A 240 -16.65 -3.78 -6.62
C LEU A 240 -16.89 -3.12 -7.99
N CYS A 241 -16.15 -2.06 -8.32
CA CYS A 241 -16.15 -1.49 -9.68
C CYS A 241 -15.42 -2.39 -10.68
N PHE A 242 -14.53 -3.27 -10.20
CA PHE A 242 -13.71 -4.15 -11.02
C PHE A 242 -14.00 -5.63 -10.81
N VAL A 243 -14.32 -6.06 -9.59
CA VAL A 243 -14.43 -7.47 -9.20
C VAL A 243 -15.89 -7.82 -8.90
N ASP A 244 -16.39 -8.88 -9.53
CA ASP A 244 -17.77 -9.34 -9.34
C ASP A 244 -17.85 -10.36 -8.20
N CYS A 245 -16.84 -11.23 -8.06
CA CYS A 245 -16.74 -12.20 -6.98
C CYS A 245 -15.29 -12.43 -6.54
N SER A 246 -15.08 -12.78 -5.27
CA SER A 246 -13.75 -12.97 -4.69
C SER A 246 -13.69 -14.27 -3.87
N PRO A 247 -12.87 -15.25 -4.28
CA PRO A 247 -12.63 -16.43 -3.47
C PRO A 247 -12.16 -16.07 -2.06
N GLY A 248 -12.74 -16.71 -1.06
CA GLY A 248 -12.33 -16.54 0.34
C GLY A 248 -12.67 -15.19 0.96
N GLU A 249 -13.55 -14.37 0.37
CA GLU A 249 -13.95 -13.07 0.94
C GLU A 249 -14.63 -13.19 2.33
N ASN A 250 -15.23 -14.35 2.60
CA ASN A 250 -15.93 -14.68 3.84
C ASN A 250 -15.11 -15.57 4.78
N ASP A 251 -13.84 -15.82 4.44
CA ASP A 251 -12.95 -16.58 5.29
C ASP A 251 -12.77 -15.89 6.64
N ARG A 252 -12.55 -16.70 7.68
CA ARG A 252 -12.37 -16.23 9.05
C ARG A 252 -10.95 -16.47 9.50
N CYS A 253 -10.50 -15.65 10.45
CA CYS A 253 -9.24 -15.88 11.12
C CYS A 253 -9.29 -17.24 11.83
N ALA A 254 -8.31 -18.11 11.56
CA ALA A 254 -8.21 -19.44 12.14
C ALA A 254 -8.12 -19.42 13.68
N HIS A 255 -7.51 -18.37 14.24
CA HIS A 255 -7.37 -18.25 15.68
C HIS A 255 -8.59 -17.61 16.36
N CYS A 256 -8.89 -16.35 16.05
CA CYS A 256 -9.91 -15.61 16.79
C CYS A 256 -11.33 -15.84 16.26
N GLN A 257 -11.49 -16.50 15.11
CA GLN A 257 -12.77 -16.77 14.43
C GLN A 257 -13.61 -15.53 14.11
N LYS A 258 -13.06 -14.32 14.36
CA LYS A 258 -13.71 -13.05 14.05
C LYS A 258 -13.66 -12.81 12.55
N ALA A 259 -14.78 -12.35 12.02
CA ALA A 259 -14.78 -11.59 10.79
C ALA A 259 -14.12 -10.23 11.10
N TYR A 260 -12.95 -9.99 10.54
CA TYR A 260 -12.17 -8.79 10.78
C TYR A 260 -12.73 -7.60 9.98
N TYR A 261 -13.57 -6.78 10.61
CA TYR A 261 -14.09 -5.55 10.01
C TYR A 261 -13.25 -4.36 10.45
N PHE A 262 -12.22 -4.01 9.69
CA PHE A 262 -11.50 -2.75 9.90
C PHE A 262 -12.35 -1.55 9.46
N LEU A 263 -13.12 -1.72 8.39
CA LEU A 263 -14.12 -0.76 7.90
C LEU A 263 -15.40 -1.50 7.49
N PRO A 264 -16.59 -0.88 7.60
CA PRO A 264 -17.87 -1.52 7.27
C PRO A 264 -17.95 -2.12 5.86
N SER A 265 -17.17 -1.56 4.93
CA SER A 265 -17.18 -1.95 3.52
C SER A 265 -16.11 -2.97 3.15
N ILE A 266 -15.21 -3.34 4.08
CA ILE A 266 -14.11 -4.27 3.80
C ILE A 266 -14.55 -5.71 4.05
N LYS A 267 -14.32 -6.59 3.06
CA LYS A 267 -14.52 -8.03 3.27
C LYS A 267 -13.39 -8.62 4.13
N PRO A 268 -13.72 -9.21 5.29
CA PRO A 268 -12.74 -9.64 6.27
C PRO A 268 -11.78 -10.72 5.76
N GLY A 269 -12.27 -11.63 4.91
CA GLY A 269 -11.48 -12.73 4.41
C GLY A 269 -10.33 -12.29 3.50
N LEU A 270 -10.48 -11.19 2.76
CA LEU A 270 -9.41 -10.68 1.89
C LEU A 270 -8.22 -10.11 2.66
N TYR A 271 -8.40 -9.82 3.96
CA TYR A 271 -7.38 -9.23 4.84
C TYR A 271 -6.89 -10.26 5.88
N LEU A 272 -6.74 -11.50 5.42
CA LEU A 272 -6.10 -12.57 6.18
C LEU A 272 -4.72 -12.88 5.61
N TYR A 273 -3.83 -13.31 6.49
CA TYR A 273 -2.42 -13.47 6.20
C TYR A 273 -1.94 -14.88 6.54
N ASN A 274 -1.08 -15.41 5.68
CA ASN A 274 -0.36 -16.65 5.88
C ASN A 274 1.01 -16.55 5.17
N GLU A 275 1.78 -17.64 5.17
CA GLU A 275 3.13 -17.65 4.59
C GLU A 275 3.19 -17.21 3.12
N THR A 276 2.10 -17.31 2.35
CA THR A 276 2.08 -16.93 0.93
C THR A 276 1.98 -15.42 0.68
N ASN A 277 1.57 -14.63 1.69
CA ASN A 277 1.34 -13.18 1.54
C ASN A 277 1.89 -12.32 2.68
N TRP A 278 2.80 -12.84 3.50
CA TRP A 278 3.41 -12.08 4.60
C TRP A 278 4.26 -10.90 4.16
N ASP A 279 4.86 -10.94 2.97
CA ASP A 279 5.57 -9.82 2.38
C ASP A 279 4.69 -8.55 2.26
N TYR A 280 3.38 -8.71 2.09
CA TYR A 280 2.45 -7.60 2.05
C TYR A 280 2.32 -6.86 3.40
N LEU A 281 2.62 -7.52 4.52
CA LEU A 281 2.59 -6.86 5.84
C LEU A 281 3.69 -5.79 6.00
N LYS A 282 4.67 -5.74 5.09
CA LYS A 282 5.76 -4.75 5.15
C LYS A 282 5.25 -3.30 5.06
N GLY A 283 4.25 -3.04 4.20
CA GLY A 283 3.62 -1.73 4.08
C GLY A 283 2.41 -1.55 4.99
N GLN A 284 2.26 -2.40 6.01
CA GLN A 284 1.32 -2.19 7.11
C GLN A 284 2.08 -1.63 8.31
N GLU A 285 1.47 -0.71 9.04
CA GLU A 285 2.08 0.01 10.18
C GLU A 285 2.68 -0.92 11.25
N LEU A 286 2.16 -2.15 11.32
CA LEU A 286 2.41 -3.17 12.34
C LEU A 286 3.89 -3.44 12.64
N ILE A 287 4.71 -3.66 11.60
CA ILE A 287 6.05 -4.26 11.77
C ILE A 287 7.15 -3.20 11.85
N VAL A 288 7.00 -2.10 11.10
CA VAL A 288 8.07 -1.11 10.92
C VAL A 288 8.02 -0.02 12.00
N ALA A 289 6.82 0.39 12.42
CA ALA A 289 6.65 1.57 13.28
C ALA A 289 6.68 1.24 14.78
N ASN A 290 6.28 0.02 15.17
CA ASN A 290 5.73 -0.17 16.52
C ASN A 290 6.64 -0.86 17.57
N TYR A 291 7.93 -1.05 17.28
CA TYR A 291 8.86 -1.62 18.27
C TYR A 291 8.98 -0.78 19.56
N ARG A 292 8.61 0.52 19.50
CA ARG A 292 8.57 1.41 20.67
C ARG A 292 7.43 1.08 21.64
N HIS A 293 6.40 0.38 21.20
CA HIS A 293 5.25 -0.01 22.02
C HIS A 293 5.27 -1.48 22.44
N LEU A 294 6.38 -2.19 22.21
CA LEU A 294 6.57 -3.53 22.74
C LEU A 294 6.41 -3.54 24.26
N LYS A 295 5.81 -4.62 24.77
CA LYS A 295 5.62 -4.85 26.20
C LYS A 295 6.94 -4.66 26.96
N GLY A 296 6.85 -4.01 28.12
CA GLY A 296 8.02 -3.74 28.96
C GLY A 296 8.95 -2.63 28.46
N LYS A 297 8.53 -1.82 27.46
CA LYS A 297 9.32 -0.70 26.92
C LYS A 297 10.69 -1.14 26.39
N LEU A 298 10.79 -2.36 25.86
CA LEU A 298 12.05 -2.91 25.33
C LEU A 298 12.66 -2.04 24.23
N GLY A 299 11.83 -1.38 23.41
CA GLY A 299 12.30 -0.42 22.40
C GLY A 299 12.99 0.83 22.97
N LEU A 300 12.86 1.09 24.27
CA LEU A 300 13.53 2.19 24.98
C LEU A 300 14.81 1.74 25.70
N ASN A 301 15.06 0.43 25.81
CA ASN A 301 16.31 -0.06 26.39
C ASN A 301 17.46 0.16 25.41
N GLU A 302 18.49 0.90 25.83
CA GLU A 302 19.67 1.17 24.99
C GLU A 302 20.36 -0.11 24.52
N GLN A 303 20.41 -1.15 25.38
CA GLN A 303 21.01 -2.44 25.05
C GLN A 303 20.23 -3.24 24.00
N ASP A 304 18.96 -2.89 23.77
CA ASP A 304 18.06 -3.55 22.82
C ASP A 304 17.67 -2.63 21.66
N ARG A 305 18.25 -1.43 21.57
CA ARG A 305 18.03 -0.50 20.46
C ARG A 305 18.34 -1.13 19.09
N GLY A 306 19.24 -2.11 19.06
CA GLY A 306 19.58 -2.91 17.88
C GLY A 306 18.45 -3.80 17.35
N MET A 307 17.49 -4.20 18.21
CA MET A 307 16.41 -5.12 17.85
C MET A 307 15.55 -4.58 16.70
N GLY A 308 15.08 -3.33 16.82
CA GLY A 308 14.25 -2.71 15.79
C GLY A 308 15.00 -2.53 14.46
N LYS A 309 16.31 -2.24 14.52
CA LYS A 309 17.16 -2.17 13.32
C LYS A 309 17.31 -3.55 12.67
N ALA A 310 17.54 -4.60 13.46
CA ALA A 310 17.68 -5.97 12.96
C ALA A 310 16.38 -6.49 12.36
N ALA A 311 15.24 -6.29 13.03
CA ALA A 311 13.93 -6.68 12.53
C ALA A 311 13.59 -5.98 11.20
N ARG A 312 13.83 -4.66 11.09
CA ARG A 312 13.60 -3.90 9.85
C ARG A 312 14.54 -4.26 8.71
N ALA A 313 15.73 -4.78 9.02
CA ALA A 313 16.68 -5.21 8.00
C ALA A 313 16.28 -6.55 7.36
N MET A 314 15.37 -7.30 7.97
CA MET A 314 14.86 -8.55 7.43
C MET A 314 13.64 -8.31 6.54
N ASP A 315 13.46 -9.17 5.53
CA ASP A 315 12.18 -9.24 4.85
C ASP A 315 11.10 -9.74 5.80
N CYS A 316 9.88 -9.20 5.65
CA CYS A 316 8.76 -9.50 6.54
C CYS A 316 8.42 -11.00 6.60
N SER A 317 8.52 -11.69 5.45
CA SER A 317 8.24 -13.12 5.37
C SER A 317 9.24 -13.93 6.21
N SER A 318 10.54 -13.66 6.10
CA SER A 318 11.57 -14.33 6.89
C SER A 318 11.46 -14.00 8.37
N LEU A 319 11.18 -12.75 8.72
CA LEU A 319 10.96 -12.37 10.12
C LEU A 319 9.79 -13.13 10.72
N LEU A 320 8.63 -13.17 10.04
CA LEU A 320 7.48 -13.93 10.52
C LEU A 320 7.77 -15.43 10.58
N ARG A 321 8.49 -16.01 9.61
CA ARG A 321 8.93 -17.42 9.73
C ARG A 321 9.76 -17.65 11.01
N GLU A 322 10.72 -16.78 11.30
CA GLU A 322 11.52 -16.90 12.52
C GLU A 322 10.67 -16.72 13.79
N LEU A 323 9.72 -15.78 13.79
CA LEU A 323 8.81 -15.57 14.91
C LEU A 323 7.91 -16.79 15.15
N PHE A 324 7.36 -17.41 14.11
CA PHE A 324 6.60 -18.66 14.26
C PHE A 324 7.46 -19.81 14.82
N ASN A 325 8.75 -19.87 14.50
CA ASN A 325 9.65 -20.92 15.00
C ASN A 325 9.97 -20.77 16.50
N VAL A 326 10.03 -19.54 17.00
CA VAL A 326 10.32 -19.22 18.41
C VAL A 326 9.06 -18.93 19.23
N ALA A 327 7.89 -19.10 18.59
CA ALA A 327 6.59 -18.85 19.17
C ALA A 327 6.34 -19.72 20.41
N ARG A 328 5.86 -19.08 21.48
CA ARG A 328 5.48 -19.73 22.73
C ARG A 328 3.96 -19.75 22.86
N ASP A 329 3.44 -20.33 23.94
CA ASP A 329 2.00 -20.30 24.19
C ASP A 329 1.50 -18.84 24.26
N PRO A 330 0.35 -18.52 23.64
CA PRO A 330 -0.64 -19.42 23.02
C PRO A 330 -0.40 -19.75 21.52
N TYR A 331 0.71 -19.31 20.95
CA TYR A 331 0.99 -19.35 19.50
C TYR A 331 1.67 -20.64 19.01
N ARG A 332 2.20 -21.47 19.92
CA ARG A 332 3.02 -22.66 19.61
C ARG A 332 2.39 -23.60 18.57
N ASN A 333 1.06 -23.74 18.60
CA ASN A 333 0.34 -24.68 17.72
C ASN A 333 -0.20 -24.03 16.44
N TRP A 334 0.06 -22.74 16.21
CA TRP A 334 -0.42 -22.08 15.00
C TRP A 334 0.32 -22.58 13.77
N SER A 335 -0.42 -22.92 12.72
CA SER A 335 0.18 -23.35 11.46
C SER A 335 0.39 -22.16 10.54
N ARG A 336 1.58 -22.05 9.95
CA ARG A 336 1.93 -20.99 8.97
C ARG A 336 1.07 -21.02 7.69
N LYS A 337 0.36 -22.12 7.45
CA LYS A 337 -0.58 -22.31 6.33
C LYS A 337 -1.99 -21.80 6.63
N GLU A 338 -2.32 -21.60 7.90
CA GLU A 338 -3.61 -21.06 8.32
C GLU A 338 -3.69 -19.55 8.08
N TRP A 339 -4.91 -19.06 7.98
CA TRP A 339 -5.21 -17.66 7.70
C TRP A 339 -5.45 -16.89 8.99
N PHE A 340 -4.60 -15.88 9.27
CA PHE A 340 -4.70 -15.06 10.47
C PHE A 340 -5.06 -13.62 10.12
N CYS A 341 -5.93 -12.99 10.90
CA CYS A 341 -6.17 -11.56 10.74
C CYS A 341 -4.96 -10.73 11.18
N HIS A 342 -4.96 -9.46 10.78
CA HIS A 342 -3.94 -8.48 11.14
C HIS A 342 -3.65 -8.42 12.65
N ASP A 343 -4.69 -8.38 13.48
CA ASP A 343 -4.54 -8.32 14.94
C ASP A 343 -3.88 -9.57 15.53
N CYS A 344 -4.19 -10.76 14.99
CA CYS A 344 -3.57 -12.00 15.47
C CYS A 344 -2.08 -12.04 15.11
N ILE A 345 -1.71 -11.60 13.91
CA ILE A 345 -0.30 -11.47 13.52
C ILE A 345 0.40 -10.40 14.36
N ARG A 346 -0.26 -9.29 14.70
CA ARG A 346 0.28 -8.26 15.61
C ARG A 346 0.62 -8.84 16.96
N ASN A 347 -0.32 -9.55 17.57
CA ASN A 347 -0.14 -10.08 18.90
C ASN A 347 0.99 -11.12 18.92
N LEU A 348 1.06 -11.99 17.90
CA LEU A 348 2.20 -12.90 17.72
C LEU A 348 3.52 -12.13 17.65
N TYR A 349 3.58 -11.08 16.82
CA TYR A 349 4.76 -10.25 16.64
C TYR A 349 5.20 -9.60 17.96
N GLU A 350 4.31 -8.90 18.64
CA GLU A 350 4.61 -8.16 19.87
C GLU A 350 5.05 -9.08 21.02
N ASP A 351 4.42 -10.26 21.14
CA ASP A 351 4.74 -11.21 22.20
C ASP A 351 6.00 -12.02 21.92
N THR A 352 6.32 -12.26 20.65
CA THR A 352 7.40 -13.20 20.27
C THR A 352 8.70 -12.50 19.91
N LEU A 353 8.64 -11.26 19.42
CA LEU A 353 9.83 -10.51 18.98
C LEU A 353 10.92 -10.38 20.07
N PRO A 354 10.61 -10.15 21.36
CA PRO A 354 11.62 -10.12 22.41
C PRO A 354 12.40 -11.44 22.55
N PHE A 355 11.68 -12.58 22.47
CA PHE A 355 12.30 -13.90 22.58
C PHE A 355 13.16 -14.22 21.36
N TRP A 356 12.65 -13.89 20.17
CA TRP A 356 13.43 -13.96 18.94
C TRP A 356 14.74 -13.18 19.04
N TRP A 357 14.69 -11.98 19.61
CA TRP A 357 15.87 -11.13 19.77
C TRP A 357 16.90 -11.72 20.75
N LEU A 358 16.43 -12.29 21.87
CA LEU A 358 17.29 -12.98 22.82
C LEU A 358 18.00 -14.18 22.19
N GLU A 359 17.27 -15.04 21.47
CA GLU A 359 17.86 -16.19 20.77
C GLU A 359 18.85 -15.75 19.68
N ARG A 360 18.57 -14.62 19.00
CA ARG A 360 19.52 -14.05 18.04
C ARG A 360 20.80 -13.58 18.72
N LYS A 361 20.71 -12.86 19.85
CA LYS A 361 21.87 -12.46 20.65
C LYS A 361 22.68 -13.66 21.12
N GLU A 362 22.04 -14.73 21.56
CA GLU A 362 22.73 -15.97 21.96
C GLU A 362 23.45 -16.63 20.78
N ARG A 363 22.81 -16.71 19.61
CA ARG A 363 23.44 -17.22 18.37
C ARG A 363 24.64 -16.38 17.97
N ASP A 364 24.50 -15.06 17.97
CA ASP A 364 25.58 -14.15 17.60
C ASP A 364 26.72 -14.20 18.62
N SER A 365 26.43 -14.26 19.92
CA SER A 365 27.45 -14.38 20.98
C SER A 365 28.26 -15.68 20.87
N LYS A 366 27.59 -16.79 20.54
CA LYS A 366 28.27 -18.07 20.23
C LYS A 366 29.12 -17.94 18.98
N ARG A 367 28.62 -17.25 17.95
CA ARG A 367 29.38 -16.98 16.71
C ARG A 367 30.64 -16.14 16.97
N TRP A 368 30.58 -15.16 17.87
CA TRP A 368 31.77 -14.41 18.30
C TRP A 368 32.77 -15.31 19.04
N LEU A 369 32.31 -16.17 19.94
CA LEU A 369 33.16 -17.14 20.63
C LEU A 369 33.81 -18.15 19.65
N ASP A 370 33.08 -18.58 18.62
CA ASP A 370 33.60 -19.50 17.58
C ASP A 370 34.55 -18.79 16.59
N MET A 371 34.30 -17.52 16.26
CA MET A 371 35.21 -16.70 15.43
C MET A 371 36.50 -16.34 16.19
N ASP A 372 36.42 -16.04 17.49
CA ASP A 372 37.60 -15.82 18.33
C ASP A 372 38.41 -17.11 18.53
N MET A 373 37.79 -18.29 18.55
CA MET A 373 38.57 -19.55 18.55
C MET A 373 39.28 -19.85 17.22
N THR A 374 38.89 -19.20 16.12
CA THR A 374 39.53 -19.38 14.81
C THR A 374 40.62 -18.32 14.54
N VAL A 375 40.55 -17.15 15.19
CA VAL A 375 41.54 -16.06 15.05
C VAL A 375 42.55 -16.05 16.22
N ILE A 376 42.23 -16.64 17.37
CA ILE A 376 43.14 -16.80 18.51
C ILE A 376 43.85 -18.16 18.45
N PHE A 377 44.53 -18.44 17.34
CA PHE A 377 45.67 -19.36 17.30
C PHE A 377 46.84 -18.80 16.46
N LYS A 378 46.89 -17.46 16.31
CA LYS A 378 48.08 -16.73 15.82
C LYS A 378 48.18 -15.34 16.46
N SER A 379 48.35 -15.28 17.77
CA SER A 379 49.24 -14.30 18.43
C SER A 379 49.04 -14.35 19.94
N ASP A 380 50.12 -14.68 20.65
CA ASP A 380 50.24 -14.55 22.10
C ASP A 380 50.12 -13.07 22.51
N ALA A 381 49.04 -12.70 23.21
CA ALA A 381 49.06 -11.60 24.17
C ALA A 381 47.84 -11.68 25.10
N GLN A 382 48.12 -11.68 26.40
CA GLN A 382 47.17 -11.73 27.51
C GLN A 382 46.25 -10.50 27.59
N VAL A 383 44.95 -10.71 27.88
CA VAL A 383 44.04 -9.66 28.38
C VAL A 383 43.15 -10.20 29.53
N PRO A 384 42.81 -9.39 30.55
CA PRO A 384 42.29 -9.86 31.85
C PRO A 384 40.76 -10.08 31.88
N ARG A 385 40.34 -10.99 32.77
CA ARG A 385 38.95 -11.39 33.06
C ARG A 385 38.05 -10.23 33.50
N MET A 386 36.89 -10.06 32.83
CA MET A 386 35.74 -9.31 33.35
C MET A 386 34.78 -10.24 34.13
N ARG A 387 34.26 -9.74 35.26
CA ARG A 387 33.28 -10.43 36.12
C ARG A 387 31.86 -10.33 35.56
N ALA A 388 31.13 -11.44 35.61
CA ALA A 388 29.71 -11.52 35.32
C ALA A 388 28.87 -11.03 36.52
N ASN A 389 27.92 -10.12 36.29
CA ASN A 389 26.88 -9.80 37.25
C ASN A 389 25.62 -10.61 36.90
N SER A 390 25.17 -11.41 37.86
CA SER A 390 23.93 -12.20 37.82
C SER A 390 22.70 -11.31 37.97
N ILE A 391 21.70 -11.48 37.11
CA ILE A 391 20.36 -10.89 37.26
C ILE A 391 19.45 -11.95 37.90
N THR A 392 18.84 -11.60 39.04
CA THR A 392 17.85 -12.44 39.73
C THR A 392 16.45 -11.90 39.43
N PHE A 393 15.55 -12.73 38.93
CA PHE A 393 14.13 -12.39 38.76
C PHE A 393 13.36 -12.64 40.05
N VAL A 394 12.63 -11.63 40.54
CA VAL A 394 11.70 -11.76 41.67
C VAL A 394 10.34 -12.20 41.14
N ASN A 395 9.87 -13.34 41.64
CA ASN A 395 8.58 -13.94 41.34
C ASN A 395 7.53 -13.32 42.29
N LEU A 396 6.48 -12.69 41.74
CA LEU A 396 5.35 -12.19 42.54
C LEU A 396 4.10 -13.00 42.19
N SER A 397 3.78 -13.95 43.06
CA SER A 397 2.50 -14.66 43.09
C SER A 397 1.70 -14.31 44.34
N SER A 398 0.41 -14.03 44.11
CA SER A 398 -0.74 -14.18 45.00
C SER A 398 -0.84 -13.37 46.30
N SER A 399 -1.84 -12.48 46.34
CA SER A 399 -2.72 -12.36 47.52
C SER A 399 -4.03 -11.60 47.21
N THR A 400 -5.15 -12.29 47.35
CA THR A 400 -6.47 -11.81 47.79
C THR A 400 -7.03 -12.89 48.73
N PRO A 401 -8.04 -12.67 49.62
CA PRO A 401 -9.04 -11.59 49.73
C PRO A 401 -9.15 -11.00 51.19
N THR A 402 -10.00 -10.04 51.63
CA THR A 402 -11.49 -10.04 51.69
C THR A 402 -12.03 -8.76 52.40
N ARG A 403 -13.20 -8.23 51.95
CA ARG A 403 -14.31 -7.49 52.67
C ARG A 403 -14.03 -6.12 53.35
N ALA A 404 -14.95 -5.13 53.47
CA ALA A 404 -16.38 -4.97 53.17
C ALA A 404 -16.81 -3.47 53.11
N LEU A 405 -17.87 -3.20 52.33
CA LEU A 405 -19.03 -2.30 52.53
C LEU A 405 -18.90 -0.89 53.16
N SER A 406 -19.08 0.14 52.33
CA SER A 406 -20.07 1.24 52.43
C SER A 406 -19.98 2.02 51.10
N GLY A 407 -21.00 2.55 50.42
CA GLY A 407 -22.37 2.88 50.75
C GLY A 407 -22.61 4.32 50.30
N SER A 408 -23.01 4.57 49.04
CA SER A 408 -23.88 5.71 48.68
C SER A 408 -24.38 5.60 47.23
N ILE A 409 -25.69 5.67 47.12
CA ILE A 409 -26.51 5.65 45.91
C ILE A 409 -26.55 7.08 45.36
N GLY A 410 -26.12 7.27 44.11
CA GLY A 410 -26.30 8.50 43.35
C GLY A 410 -27.35 8.28 42.27
N ILE A 411 -28.57 8.74 42.52
CA ILE A 411 -29.67 8.81 41.55
C ILE A 411 -29.40 10.02 40.65
N ALA A 412 -29.13 9.78 39.36
CA ALA A 412 -29.14 10.84 38.35
C ALA A 412 -30.50 10.82 37.63
N ARG A 413 -31.23 11.92 37.82
CA ARG A 413 -32.53 12.23 37.22
C ARG A 413 -32.44 12.32 35.70
N GLU A 414 -33.40 11.66 35.04
CA GLU A 414 -33.89 12.07 33.73
C GLU A 414 -34.53 13.46 33.84
N SER A 415 -34.14 14.37 32.95
CA SER A 415 -34.87 15.60 32.68
C SER A 415 -35.23 15.62 31.20
N SER A 416 -36.47 15.22 30.94
CA SER A 416 -37.28 15.62 29.81
C SER A 416 -37.50 17.13 29.81
N GLY A 417 -37.46 17.78 28.65
CA GLY A 417 -37.86 19.18 28.47
C GLY A 417 -37.67 19.66 27.04
N ASN A 418 -38.79 19.77 26.32
CA ASN A 418 -38.94 20.33 24.97
C ASN A 418 -38.56 21.83 24.91
N ASP A 419 -38.17 22.32 23.73
CA ASP A 419 -38.94 23.25 22.88
C ASP A 419 -38.01 23.99 21.89
N TRP A 420 -38.52 24.10 20.65
CA TRP A 420 -38.02 24.74 19.40
C TRP A 420 -37.22 23.89 18.42
#